data_AF-A0A7W0GDS3-F1
#
_entry.id   AF-A0A7W0GDS3-F1
#
_cell.length_a   1.000
_cell.length_b   1.000
_cell.length_c   1.000
_cell.angle_alpha   90.00
_cell.angle_beta   90.00
_cell.angle_gamma   90.00
#
_symmetry.space_group_name_H-M   'P 1'
#
loop_
_entity.id
_entity.type
_entity.pdbx_description
1 polymer ?
#
loop_
_entity_poly.entity_id
_entity_poly.type
_entity_poly.pdbx_seq_one_letter_code
_entity_poly.pdbx_strand_id
1 'polypeptide(L)'
;IPVAAEIVIALQTMVTRRVNIFDPAVVTIARITAGTTDNVIPVRAELEGTIRTLSAESRASVRAMVAQVADGIAAAHGMTAELSIEAGYPVTVNDGDFAAAVQVSAGRVLGAARVVPMDNPIMGAEDWSYVLEEVPGAMAFLGACPPDLEPDAAPGNHSNLVVFDESALAAGVATYAAVAMDVLAT
;
A
#
# COMPACT_ATOMS: atom_id res chain seq x y z
N ILE A 1 -19.57 8.18 21.23
CA ILE A 1 -18.35 7.37 21.50
C ILE A 1 -18.61 5.88 21.34
N PRO A 2 -19.62 5.25 21.99
CA PRO A 2 -19.85 3.81 21.85
C PRO A 2 -20.03 3.35 20.39
N VAL A 3 -20.87 4.05 19.62
CA VAL A 3 -21.11 3.75 18.19
C VAL A 3 -19.83 3.84 17.36
N ALA A 4 -18.98 4.83 17.62
CA ALA A 4 -17.69 4.96 16.95
C ALA A 4 -16.74 3.79 17.27
N ALA A 5 -16.71 3.33 18.53
CA ALA A 5 -15.93 2.16 18.92
C ALA A 5 -16.46 0.87 18.28
N GLU A 6 -17.79 0.72 18.18
CA GLU A 6 -18.42 -0.40 17.50
C GLU A 6 -18.07 -0.44 16.01
N ILE A 7 -18.13 0.70 15.32
CA ILE A 7 -17.70 0.84 13.93
C ILE A 7 -16.24 0.39 13.79
N VAL A 8 -15.34 0.89 14.63
CA VAL A 8 -13.91 0.53 14.58
C VAL A 8 -13.71 -0.99 14.67
N ILE A 9 -14.36 -1.64 15.65
CA ILE A 9 -14.23 -3.10 15.85
C ILE A 9 -14.86 -3.88 14.69
N ALA A 10 -16.03 -3.43 14.20
CA ALA A 10 -16.72 -4.09 13.11
C ALA A 10 -15.96 -3.98 11.79
N LEU A 11 -15.24 -2.89 11.53
CA LEU A 11 -14.37 -2.77 10.36
C LEU A 11 -13.27 -3.84 10.36
N GLN A 12 -12.68 -4.15 11.52
CA GLN A 12 -11.67 -5.22 11.62
C GLN A 12 -12.28 -6.62 11.40
N THR A 13 -13.50 -6.82 11.90
CA THR A 13 -14.25 -8.06 11.64
C THR A 13 -14.62 -8.20 10.18
N MET A 14 -15.02 -7.10 9.52
CA MET A 14 -15.34 -7.07 8.10
C MET A 14 -14.13 -7.49 7.26
N VAL A 15 -12.95 -6.93 7.51
CA VAL A 15 -11.73 -7.30 6.79
C VAL A 15 -11.46 -8.81 6.91
N THR A 16 -11.45 -9.35 8.13
CA THR A 16 -11.13 -10.77 8.36
C THR A 16 -12.19 -11.77 7.89
N ARG A 17 -13.43 -11.33 7.63
CA ARG A 17 -14.55 -12.21 7.26
C ARG A 17 -15.05 -12.05 5.83
N ARG A 18 -14.76 -10.93 5.20
CA ARG A 18 -15.34 -10.59 3.87
C ARG A 18 -14.29 -10.29 2.81
N VAL A 19 -13.04 -10.00 3.18
CA VAL A 19 -11.96 -9.77 2.23
C VAL A 19 -11.31 -11.11 1.88
N ASN A 20 -10.99 -11.30 0.59
CA ASN A 20 -10.29 -12.48 0.12
C ASN A 20 -8.86 -12.49 0.67
N ILE A 21 -8.44 -13.59 1.30
CA ILE A 21 -7.08 -13.72 1.81
C ILE A 21 -6.01 -13.70 0.70
N PHE A 22 -6.38 -14.06 -0.53
CA PHE A 22 -5.50 -14.03 -1.70
C PHE A 22 -5.52 -12.69 -2.45
N ASP A 23 -6.40 -11.76 -2.07
CA ASP A 23 -6.39 -10.38 -2.52
C ASP A 23 -6.63 -9.46 -1.31
N PRO A 24 -5.62 -9.35 -0.43
CA PRO A 24 -5.81 -8.78 0.89
C PRO A 24 -6.00 -7.27 0.86
N ALA A 25 -6.63 -6.78 1.93
CA ALA A 25 -6.84 -5.37 2.20
C ALA A 25 -6.50 -5.04 3.66
N VAL A 26 -6.08 -3.81 3.90
CA VAL A 26 -5.84 -3.25 5.23
C VAL A 26 -6.75 -2.05 5.42
N VAL A 27 -7.50 -2.02 6.53
CA VAL A 27 -8.31 -0.89 6.95
C VAL A 27 -7.88 -0.46 8.35
N THR A 28 -7.18 0.67 8.42
CA THR A 28 -6.63 1.20 9.67
C THR A 28 -7.39 2.44 10.07
N ILE A 29 -7.95 2.49 11.29
CA ILE A 29 -8.39 3.74 11.92
C ILE A 29 -7.25 4.26 12.79
N ALA A 30 -6.69 5.40 12.42
CA ALA A 30 -5.51 5.98 13.05
C ALA A 30 -5.84 7.16 13.98
N ARG A 31 -7.00 7.80 13.80
CA ARG A 31 -7.46 8.92 14.64
C ARG A 31 -8.91 8.77 15.00
N ILE A 32 -9.22 9.02 16.28
CA ILE A 32 -10.58 9.11 16.80
C ILE A 32 -10.68 10.39 17.62
N THR A 33 -11.71 11.21 17.39
CA THR A 33 -11.95 12.43 18.17
C THR A 33 -13.43 12.55 18.53
N ALA A 34 -13.74 12.72 19.81
CA ALA A 34 -15.10 12.91 20.31
C ALA A 34 -15.09 13.52 21.72
N GLY A 35 -15.98 14.48 21.97
CA GLY A 35 -16.14 15.11 23.28
C GLY A 35 -15.07 16.15 23.61
N THR A 36 -15.31 16.87 24.69
CA THR A 36 -14.42 17.93 25.21
C THR A 36 -14.24 17.88 26.73
N THR A 37 -15.11 17.15 27.45
CA THR A 37 -15.13 17.01 28.91
C THR A 37 -15.79 15.67 29.28
N ASP A 38 -15.71 15.26 30.55
CA ASP A 38 -16.14 13.94 31.06
C ASP A 38 -17.64 13.84 31.41
N ASN A 39 -18.32 14.97 31.62
CA ASN A 39 -19.71 15.05 32.05
C ASN A 39 -20.70 15.50 30.96
N VAL A 40 -20.26 15.58 29.70
CA VAL A 40 -21.09 15.95 28.55
C VAL A 40 -20.97 14.87 27.48
N ILE A 41 -22.10 14.30 27.07
CA ILE A 41 -22.14 13.33 25.98
C ILE A 41 -21.94 14.08 24.65
N PRO A 42 -20.91 13.74 23.84
CA PRO A 42 -20.68 14.41 22.56
C PRO A 42 -21.77 14.12 21.54
N VAL A 43 -22.10 15.12 20.75
CA VAL A 43 -23.07 15.03 19.64
C VAL A 43 -22.50 14.35 18.39
N ARG A 44 -21.17 14.23 18.26
CA ARG A 44 -20.48 13.62 17.11
C ARG A 44 -19.15 12.97 17.50
N ALA A 45 -18.69 12.06 16.65
CA ALA A 45 -17.35 11.48 16.69
C ALA A 45 -16.77 11.45 15.28
N GLU A 46 -15.49 11.80 15.15
CA GLU A 46 -14.74 11.72 13.88
C GLU A 46 -13.78 10.53 13.94
N LEU A 47 -13.75 9.75 12.85
CA LEU A 47 -12.85 8.62 12.63
C LEU A 47 -12.04 8.90 11.37
N GLU A 48 -10.72 8.80 11.44
CA GLU A 48 -9.86 8.90 10.26
C GLU A 48 -8.90 7.73 10.17
N GLY A 49 -8.59 7.35 8.93
CA GLY A 49 -7.91 6.12 8.65
C GLY A 49 -7.46 5.99 7.21
N THR A 50 -6.91 4.82 6.89
CA THR A 50 -6.44 4.48 5.55
C THR A 50 -7.01 3.14 5.10
N ILE A 51 -7.20 3.01 3.80
CA ILE A 51 -7.53 1.75 3.13
C ILE A 51 -6.37 1.44 2.18
N ARG A 52 -5.78 0.24 2.28
CA ARG A 52 -4.79 -0.28 1.33
C ARG A 52 -5.28 -1.59 0.74
N THR A 53 -5.06 -1.78 -0.55
CA THR A 53 -5.51 -2.94 -1.33
C THR A 53 -4.52 -3.23 -2.44
N LEU A 54 -4.48 -4.46 -2.92
CA LEU A 54 -3.56 -4.91 -3.97
C LEU A 54 -4.21 -5.09 -5.34
N SER A 55 -5.51 -4.77 -5.45
CA SER A 55 -6.23 -4.76 -6.72
C SER A 55 -7.26 -3.63 -6.75
N ALA A 56 -7.63 -3.20 -7.97
CA ALA A 56 -8.73 -2.25 -8.17
C ALA A 56 -10.09 -2.82 -7.71
N GLU A 57 -10.29 -4.13 -7.88
CA GLU A 57 -11.50 -4.83 -7.45
C GLU A 57 -11.66 -4.80 -5.92
N SER A 58 -10.63 -5.20 -5.18
CA SER A 58 -10.62 -5.14 -3.72
C SER A 58 -10.75 -3.70 -3.23
N ARG A 59 -10.14 -2.73 -3.92
CA ARG A 59 -10.30 -1.31 -3.58
C ARG A 59 -11.76 -0.86 -3.64
N ALA A 60 -12.46 -1.18 -4.72
CA ALA A 60 -13.87 -0.83 -4.88
C ALA A 60 -14.74 -1.56 -3.85
N SER A 61 -14.52 -2.87 -3.69
CA SER A 61 -15.26 -3.72 -2.75
C SER A 61 -15.10 -3.24 -1.30
N VAL A 62 -13.87 -3.00 -0.85
CA VAL A 62 -13.59 -2.56 0.53
C VAL A 62 -14.20 -1.19 0.81
N ARG A 63 -14.15 -0.24 -0.14
CA ARG A 63 -14.81 1.07 0.02
C ARG A 63 -16.31 0.91 0.25
N ALA A 64 -16.97 0.08 -0.55
CA ALA A 64 -18.40 -0.21 -0.39
C ALA A 64 -18.69 -0.90 0.95
N MET A 65 -17.85 -1.84 1.38
CA MET A 65 -18.01 -2.54 2.66
C MET A 65 -17.81 -1.61 3.87
N VAL A 66 -16.85 -0.70 3.82
CA VAL A 66 -16.63 0.31 4.87
C VAL A 66 -17.87 1.18 5.03
N ALA A 67 -18.44 1.68 3.93
CA ALA A 67 -19.68 2.45 3.94
C ALA A 67 -20.83 1.64 4.56
N GLN A 68 -21.04 0.42 4.08
CA GLN A 68 -22.11 -0.46 4.57
C GLN A 68 -22.00 -0.72 6.08
N VAL A 69 -20.79 -0.98 6.60
CA VAL A 69 -20.57 -1.25 8.02
C VAL A 69 -20.83 -0.01 8.87
N ALA A 70 -20.28 1.14 8.47
CA ALA A 70 -20.45 2.39 9.20
C ALA A 70 -21.93 2.82 9.24
N ASP A 71 -22.61 2.78 8.09
CA ASP A 71 -24.03 3.14 7.97
C ASP A 71 -24.92 2.17 8.75
N GLY A 72 -24.68 0.86 8.64
CA GLY A 72 -25.47 -0.16 9.33
C GLY A 72 -25.40 -0.04 10.85
N ILE A 73 -24.21 0.20 11.39
CA ILE A 73 -24.02 0.37 12.85
C ILE A 73 -24.62 1.71 13.30
N ALA A 74 -24.36 2.81 12.58
CA ALA A 74 -24.96 4.09 12.93
C ALA A 74 -26.49 4.02 12.95
N ALA A 75 -27.09 3.41 11.91
CA ALA A 75 -28.54 3.26 11.82
C ALA A 75 -29.13 2.39 12.94
N ALA A 76 -28.44 1.32 13.35
CA ALA A 76 -28.86 0.47 14.48
C ALA A 76 -28.98 1.25 15.81
N HIS A 77 -28.25 2.35 15.95
CA HIS A 77 -28.28 3.24 17.11
C HIS A 77 -29.10 4.51 16.88
N GLY A 78 -29.85 4.62 15.77
CA GLY A 78 -30.62 5.81 15.42
C GLY A 78 -29.75 7.03 15.06
N MET A 79 -28.52 6.79 14.61
CA MET A 79 -27.55 7.81 14.18
C MET A 79 -27.31 7.72 12.67
N THR A 80 -26.56 8.69 12.14
CA THR A 80 -26.05 8.69 10.76
C THR A 80 -24.53 8.61 10.76
N ALA A 81 -23.96 7.98 9.73
CA ALA A 81 -22.54 8.05 9.42
C ALA A 81 -22.38 8.79 8.09
N GLU A 82 -21.36 9.64 8.01
CA GLU A 82 -20.95 10.31 6.77
C GLU A 82 -19.54 9.84 6.44
N LEU A 83 -19.37 9.28 5.24
CA LEU A 83 -18.09 8.74 4.79
C LEU A 83 -17.55 9.55 3.62
N SER A 84 -16.38 10.13 3.81
CA SER A 84 -15.55 10.69 2.74
C SER A 84 -14.34 9.81 2.56
N ILE A 85 -14.06 9.39 1.32
CA ILE A 85 -12.86 8.62 1.00
C ILE A 85 -12.16 9.29 -0.17
N GLU A 86 -11.00 9.89 0.10
CA GLU A 86 -10.11 10.31 -0.96
C GLU A 86 -9.63 9.08 -1.73
N ALA A 87 -9.57 9.16 -3.06
CA ALA A 87 -9.11 8.04 -3.85
C ALA A 87 -7.67 7.71 -3.46
N GLY A 88 -6.75 8.68 -3.50
CA GLY A 88 -5.32 8.40 -3.47
C GLY A 88 -4.87 7.66 -4.74
N TYR A 89 -3.65 7.19 -4.75
CA TYR A 89 -3.02 6.59 -5.94
C TYR A 89 -3.69 5.26 -6.35
N PRO A 90 -3.77 4.95 -7.66
CA PRO A 90 -4.06 3.61 -8.17
C PRO A 90 -3.20 2.50 -7.55
N VAL A 91 -3.59 1.26 -7.76
CA VAL A 91 -2.73 0.13 -7.36
C VAL A 91 -1.56 0.08 -8.34
N THR A 92 -0.32 0.11 -7.84
CA THR A 92 0.88 -0.05 -8.67
C THR A 92 0.97 -1.50 -9.16
N VAL A 93 0.62 -1.74 -10.41
CA VAL A 93 0.72 -3.05 -11.06
C VAL A 93 1.75 -2.97 -12.18
N ASN A 94 2.79 -3.79 -12.09
CA ASN A 94 3.75 -3.91 -13.18
C ASN A 94 3.12 -4.68 -14.34
N ASP A 95 3.42 -4.25 -15.56
CA ASP A 95 3.20 -5.07 -16.75
C ASP A 95 4.09 -6.33 -16.68
N GLY A 96 3.50 -7.50 -16.94
CA GLY A 96 4.18 -8.78 -16.75
C GLY A 96 5.36 -8.98 -17.70
N ASP A 97 5.19 -8.60 -18.97
CA ASP A 97 6.22 -8.74 -20.00
C ASP A 97 7.34 -7.72 -19.76
N PHE A 98 7.00 -6.48 -19.42
CA PHE A 98 7.99 -5.45 -19.10
C PHE A 98 8.77 -5.79 -17.81
N ALA A 99 8.10 -6.31 -16.78
CA ALA A 99 8.77 -6.77 -15.56
C ALA A 99 9.76 -7.91 -15.85
N ALA A 100 9.40 -8.86 -16.71
CA ALA A 100 10.30 -9.92 -17.14
C ALA A 100 11.50 -9.36 -17.92
N ALA A 101 11.28 -8.38 -18.80
CA ALA A 101 12.36 -7.69 -19.53
C ALA A 101 13.34 -6.97 -18.58
N VAL A 102 12.81 -6.32 -17.53
CA VAL A 102 13.64 -5.71 -16.47
C VAL A 102 14.49 -6.77 -15.77
N GLN A 103 13.91 -7.92 -15.40
CA GLN A 103 14.65 -9.00 -14.75
C GLN A 103 15.78 -9.55 -15.62
N VAL A 104 15.53 -9.76 -16.91
CA VAL A 104 16.55 -10.23 -17.87
C VAL A 104 17.69 -9.21 -18.00
N SER A 105 17.35 -7.94 -18.18
CA SER A 105 18.32 -6.84 -18.32
C SER A 105 19.17 -6.70 -17.07
N ALA A 106 18.55 -6.68 -15.89
CA ALA A 106 19.22 -6.62 -14.60
C ALA A 106 20.12 -7.85 -14.39
N GLY A 107 19.63 -9.06 -14.72
CA GLY A 107 20.38 -10.30 -14.57
C GLY A 107 21.64 -10.35 -15.44
N ARG A 108 21.59 -9.75 -16.64
CA ARG A 108 22.74 -9.61 -17.54
C ARG A 108 23.80 -8.65 -16.98
N VAL A 109 23.38 -7.53 -16.40
CA VAL A 109 24.30 -6.47 -15.95
C VAL A 109 24.85 -6.75 -14.55
N LEU A 110 24.00 -7.18 -13.63
CA LEU A 110 24.34 -7.39 -12.22
C LEU A 110 24.72 -8.85 -11.92
N GLY A 111 24.29 -9.78 -12.77
CA GLY A 111 24.36 -11.23 -12.52
C GLY A 111 23.03 -11.73 -11.93
N ALA A 112 22.56 -12.88 -12.41
CA ALA A 112 21.24 -13.43 -12.06
C ALA A 112 21.02 -13.61 -10.55
N ALA A 113 22.07 -13.92 -9.78
CA ALA A 113 21.97 -14.07 -8.32
C ALA A 113 21.67 -12.76 -7.58
N ARG A 114 21.80 -11.59 -8.22
CA ARG A 114 21.51 -10.26 -7.66
C ARG A 114 20.13 -9.72 -8.07
N VAL A 115 19.32 -10.53 -8.74
CA VAL A 115 17.96 -10.16 -9.14
C VAL A 115 17.01 -11.17 -8.51
N VAL A 116 16.15 -10.66 -7.62
CA VAL A 116 15.23 -11.50 -6.85
C VAL A 116 13.79 -11.09 -7.22
N PRO A 117 12.95 -12.03 -7.68
CA PRO A 117 11.53 -11.76 -7.85
C PRO A 117 10.90 -11.53 -6.47
N MET A 118 9.96 -10.59 -6.39
CA MET A 118 9.19 -10.41 -5.16
C MET A 118 8.12 -11.50 -5.09
N ASP A 119 8.23 -12.38 -4.10
CA ASP A 119 7.26 -13.47 -3.88
C ASP A 119 5.87 -12.93 -3.54
N ASN A 120 5.82 -11.76 -2.90
CA ASN A 120 4.60 -11.11 -2.48
C ASN A 120 4.65 -9.61 -2.79
N PRO A 121 3.52 -8.99 -3.14
CA PRO A 121 3.44 -7.55 -3.25
C PRO A 121 3.58 -6.90 -1.87
N ILE A 122 3.99 -5.63 -1.86
CA ILE A 122 4.04 -4.83 -0.65
C ILE A 122 2.79 -3.96 -0.51
N MET A 123 2.37 -3.72 0.72
CA MET A 123 1.25 -2.82 1.03
C MET A 123 1.65 -1.34 0.96
N GLY A 124 2.67 -0.98 0.17
CA GLY A 124 3.04 0.41 -0.11
C GLY A 124 2.02 1.10 -1.02
N ALA A 125 2.16 2.40 -1.20
CA ALA A 125 1.43 3.17 -2.22
C ALA A 125 2.44 4.07 -2.94
N GLU A 126 2.32 4.17 -4.27
CA GLU A 126 3.26 4.90 -5.11
C GLU A 126 2.52 5.60 -6.26
N ASP A 127 2.87 6.85 -6.56
CA ASP A 127 2.21 7.65 -7.61
C ASP A 127 2.64 7.27 -9.03
N TRP A 128 3.74 6.52 -9.16
CA TRP A 128 4.15 5.84 -10.40
C TRP A 128 3.03 4.95 -10.99
N SER A 129 2.09 4.51 -10.14
CA SER A 129 0.87 3.82 -10.59
C SER A 129 0.08 4.58 -11.66
N TYR A 130 0.07 5.92 -11.63
CA TYR A 130 -0.57 6.71 -12.68
C TYR A 130 0.11 6.55 -14.05
N VAL A 131 1.43 6.38 -14.06
CA VAL A 131 2.17 6.15 -15.32
C VAL A 131 1.89 4.73 -15.83
N LEU A 132 1.85 3.75 -14.93
CA LEU A 132 1.60 2.35 -15.27
C LEU A 132 0.15 2.08 -15.74
N GLU A 133 -0.81 2.95 -15.42
CA GLU A 133 -2.16 2.89 -16.02
C GLU A 133 -2.17 3.28 -17.51
N GLU A 134 -1.21 4.09 -17.95
CA GLU A 134 -1.17 4.65 -19.31
C GLU A 134 -0.21 3.91 -20.24
N VAL A 135 0.88 3.34 -19.70
CA VAL A 135 1.90 2.65 -20.52
C VAL A 135 2.41 1.37 -19.85
N PRO A 136 2.74 0.32 -20.64
CA PRO A 136 3.44 -0.85 -20.11
C PRO A 136 4.77 -0.44 -19.46
N GLY A 137 4.97 -0.87 -18.23
CA GLY A 137 6.16 -0.53 -17.47
C GLY A 137 6.28 -1.37 -16.21
N ALA A 138 7.41 -1.22 -15.52
CA ALA A 138 7.63 -1.87 -14.24
C ALA A 138 8.38 -0.96 -13.27
N MET A 139 7.98 -1.05 -12.00
CA MET A 139 8.71 -0.56 -10.85
C MET A 139 9.47 -1.73 -10.21
N ALA A 140 10.76 -1.53 -9.95
CA ALA A 140 11.61 -2.49 -9.24
C ALA A 140 12.28 -1.81 -8.04
N PHE A 141 12.51 -2.58 -6.98
CA PHE A 141 13.25 -2.10 -5.82
C PHE A 141 14.74 -2.30 -6.00
N LEU A 142 15.52 -1.28 -5.65
CA LEU A 142 16.96 -1.37 -5.50
C LEU A 142 17.30 -1.69 -4.05
N GLY A 143 17.94 -2.83 -3.81
CA GLY A 143 18.48 -3.16 -2.50
C GLY A 143 19.63 -2.20 -2.15
N ALA A 144 19.46 -1.44 -1.06
CA ALA A 144 20.45 -0.46 -0.59
C ALA A 144 20.70 -0.59 0.94
N CYS A 145 20.59 -1.81 1.46
CA CYS A 145 20.93 -2.08 2.87
C CYS A 145 22.44 -1.91 3.09
N PRO A 146 22.88 -1.17 4.12
CA PRO A 146 24.28 -1.14 4.54
C PRO A 146 24.86 -2.56 4.74
N PRO A 147 26.11 -2.82 4.30
CA PRO A 147 26.69 -4.16 4.30
C PRO A 147 26.96 -4.73 5.70
N ASP A 148 26.95 -3.88 6.73
CA ASP A 148 27.10 -4.25 8.14
C ASP A 148 25.77 -4.53 8.86
N LEU A 149 24.65 -4.41 8.15
CA LEU A 149 23.31 -4.68 8.66
C LEU A 149 22.69 -5.89 7.94
N GLU A 150 21.97 -6.70 8.71
CA GLU A 150 21.12 -7.75 8.15
C GLU A 150 19.86 -7.11 7.53
N PRO A 151 19.52 -7.38 6.25
CA PRO A 151 18.41 -6.71 5.56
C PRO A 151 17.06 -6.77 6.29
N ASP A 152 16.73 -7.92 6.90
CA ASP A 152 15.46 -8.12 7.61
C ASP A 152 15.39 -7.41 8.96
N ALA A 153 16.54 -7.00 9.51
CA ALA A 153 16.65 -6.26 10.77
C ALA A 153 16.92 -4.76 10.56
N ALA A 154 17.21 -4.35 9.32
CA ALA A 154 17.52 -2.97 9.00
C ALA A 154 16.26 -2.09 9.14
N PRO A 155 16.39 -0.86 9.66
CA PRO A 155 15.28 0.09 9.67
C PRO A 155 14.79 0.37 8.25
N GLY A 156 13.49 0.15 8.00
CA GLY A 156 12.89 0.36 6.69
C GLY A 156 12.58 1.82 6.35
N ASN A 157 12.04 2.05 5.15
CA ASN A 157 11.50 3.34 4.72
C ASN A 157 10.56 3.94 5.78
N HIS A 158 10.59 5.27 5.92
CA HIS A 158 9.88 6.05 6.96
C HIS A 158 10.37 5.89 8.40
N SER A 159 11.43 5.13 8.67
CA SER A 159 12.12 5.17 9.96
C SER A 159 13.04 6.38 10.06
N ASN A 160 13.14 7.02 11.24
CA ASN A 160 14.17 8.04 11.50
C ASN A 160 15.58 7.47 11.65
N LEU A 161 15.72 6.14 11.63
CA LEU A 161 16.98 5.40 11.72
C LEU A 161 17.42 4.82 10.37
N VAL A 162 16.64 5.03 9.29
CA VAL A 162 16.98 4.47 7.97
C VAL A 162 18.28 5.08 7.44
N VAL A 163 19.15 4.22 6.94
CA VAL A 163 20.40 4.58 6.25
C VAL A 163 20.51 3.69 5.02
N PHE A 164 20.91 4.28 3.89
CA PHE A 164 21.07 3.57 2.63
C PHE A 164 22.55 3.48 2.24
N ASP A 165 22.97 2.32 1.72
CA ASP A 165 24.27 2.19 1.05
C ASP A 165 24.20 2.83 -0.35
N GLU A 166 24.80 4.02 -0.49
CA GLU A 166 24.85 4.74 -1.76
C GLU A 166 25.64 4.00 -2.84
N SER A 167 26.48 3.01 -2.48
CA SER A 167 27.18 2.19 -3.47
C SER A 167 26.21 1.42 -4.39
N ALA A 168 24.98 1.16 -3.91
CA ALA A 168 23.92 0.52 -4.68
C ALA A 168 23.44 1.37 -5.87
N LEU A 169 23.59 2.70 -5.83
CA LEU A 169 23.11 3.60 -6.88
C LEU A 169 23.72 3.27 -8.25
N ALA A 170 24.98 2.84 -8.29
CA ALA A 170 25.63 2.42 -9.53
C ALA A 170 24.91 1.22 -10.18
N ALA A 171 24.42 0.27 -9.38
CA ALA A 171 23.65 -0.87 -9.87
C ALA A 171 22.27 -0.44 -10.40
N GLY A 172 21.62 0.50 -9.72
CA GLY A 172 20.36 1.10 -10.17
C GLY A 172 20.49 1.79 -11.53
N VAL A 173 21.49 2.68 -11.66
CA VAL A 173 21.77 3.40 -12.92
C VAL A 173 22.12 2.44 -14.05
N ALA A 174 22.99 1.46 -13.79
CA ALA A 174 23.38 0.48 -14.79
C ALA A 174 22.19 -0.36 -15.28
N THR A 175 21.29 -0.74 -14.37
CA THR A 175 20.07 -1.48 -14.70
C THR A 175 19.12 -0.63 -15.53
N TYR A 176 18.85 0.61 -15.11
CA TYR A 176 17.97 1.53 -15.84
C TYR A 176 18.48 1.79 -17.27
N ALA A 177 19.79 2.07 -17.41
CA ALA A 177 20.41 2.27 -18.71
C ALA A 177 20.31 1.01 -19.59
N ALA A 178 20.51 -0.18 -19.03
CA ALA A 178 20.41 -1.42 -19.79
C ALA A 178 18.99 -1.71 -20.28
N VAL A 179 17.98 -1.50 -19.43
CA VAL A 179 16.56 -1.63 -19.83
C VAL A 179 16.24 -0.65 -20.96
N ALA A 180 16.66 0.60 -20.83
CA ALA A 180 16.44 1.60 -21.88
C ALA A 180 17.11 1.21 -23.20
N MET A 181 18.35 0.72 -23.16
CA MET A 181 19.06 0.27 -24.36
C MET A 181 18.41 -0.95 -25.00
N ASP A 182 17.95 -1.92 -24.21
CA ASP A 182 17.32 -3.14 -24.72
C ASP A 182 15.95 -2.83 -25.36
N VAL A 183 15.17 -1.91 -24.76
CA VAL A 183 13.87 -1.45 -25.31
C VAL A 183 14.04 -0.55 -26.55
N LEU A 184 15.08 0.28 -26.61
CA LEU A 184 15.30 1.18 -27.76
C LEU A 184 16.01 0.50 -28.94
N ALA A 185 16.63 -0.66 -28.71
CA ALA A 185 17.28 -1.43 -29.77
C ALA A 185 16.30 -2.26 -30.61
N THR A 186 15.03 -2.35 -30.20
CA THR A 186 13.92 -2.97 -30.96
C THR A 186 13.16 -1.95 -31.80
#